data_AF-A0A4P6UA56-F1
#
_entry.id   AF-A0A4P6UA56-F1
#
_cell.length_a   1.000
_cell.length_b   1.000
_cell.length_c   1.000
_cell.angle_alpha   90.00
_cell.angle_beta   90.00
_cell.angle_gamma   90.00
#
_symmetry.space_group_name_H-M   'P 1'
#
loop_
_entity.id
_entity.type
_entity.pdbx_description
1 polymer ?
#
loop_
_entity_poly.entity_id
_entity_poly.type
_entity_poly.pdbx_seq_one_letter_code
_entity_poly.pdbx_strand_id
1 'polypeptide(L)'
;MSSDNTREDQDFAEVARPGQSRTDPSELADRLGGWLQTKLPPGSDPRVTDVQVPAANGMSNETILFDALWNEDFVRRNHHLVARIAPAPSAVPIFPSYDLDQQFEVIKAVGTHSRVPVPRVYWSETSPEALGGEFFVMERIDGQVPPDVMPYNFGSWLSEGSAEDRRRLQDNSVRLLADLHAIPSPAQLFPGLTGELGRNHVSADAALHAHVDGQRRYYQWVIESGPHSPLIERGLDWLDAHWPTVSGPAVLCWGDSRIGNVIYQDFTPVAVLDWEMATLGPRELDLGWMIFLHRFFEDLAGMAGLPGLPDFLRREDVAAEYRVLTGHDAANLDFFTLYAALRHAIIMFRVQSRAVAFAQAQAPEDPDDMIMHRATVEQMLDGTYWDRIGRQGVA
;
A
#
# COMPACT_ATOMS: atom_id res chain seq x y z
N MET A 1 -28.56 34.15 27.20
CA MET A 1 -27.40 34.44 26.33
C MET A 1 -26.81 33.09 25.99
N SER A 2 -27.11 32.63 24.77
CA SER A 2 -26.72 31.31 24.27
C SER A 2 -25.27 31.38 23.82
N SER A 3 -24.41 30.52 24.35
CA SER A 3 -23.04 30.31 23.87
C SER A 3 -23.07 29.17 22.86
N ASP A 4 -22.96 29.54 21.58
CA ASP A 4 -22.77 28.64 20.46
C ASP A 4 -21.34 28.09 20.48
N ASN A 5 -21.20 26.77 20.39
CA ASN A 5 -19.93 26.04 20.42
C ASN A 5 -19.79 25.30 19.09
N THR A 6 -19.33 25.99 18.05
CA THR A 6 -18.93 25.36 16.79
C THR A 6 -17.51 24.82 16.94
N ARG A 7 -17.39 23.50 17.18
CA ARG A 7 -16.15 22.77 16.93
C ARG A 7 -15.96 22.75 15.41
N GLU A 8 -14.90 23.40 14.96
CA GLU A 8 -14.42 23.27 13.58
C GLU A 8 -13.86 21.85 13.40
N ASP A 9 -14.41 21.14 12.41
CA ASP A 9 -13.89 19.87 11.89
C ASP A 9 -12.49 20.12 11.34
N GLN A 10 -11.46 19.71 12.09
CA GLN A 10 -10.08 19.69 11.60
C GLN A 10 -9.92 18.45 10.72
N ASP A 11 -9.75 18.68 9.42
CA ASP A 11 -9.43 17.65 8.43
C ASP A 11 -8.01 17.13 8.69
N PHE A 12 -7.91 15.93 9.30
CA PHE A 12 -6.65 15.31 9.72
C PHE A 12 -5.74 14.91 8.54
N ALA A 13 -6.19 15.09 7.28
CA ALA A 13 -5.38 14.88 6.08
C ALA A 13 -4.43 16.04 5.76
N GLU A 14 -4.55 17.21 6.41
CA GLU A 14 -3.82 18.42 5.99
C GLU A 14 -2.38 18.56 6.55
N VAL A 15 -1.90 17.59 7.34
CA VAL A 15 -0.74 17.79 8.22
C VAL A 15 0.54 17.12 7.66
N ALA A 16 1.07 17.69 6.58
CA ALA A 16 2.50 17.61 6.20
C ALA A 16 2.81 18.52 5.00
N ARG A 17 3.20 19.78 5.21
CA ARG A 17 3.73 20.62 4.11
C ARG A 17 4.91 21.49 4.52
N PRO A 18 6.14 21.09 4.14
CA PRO A 18 7.22 22.02 3.84
C PRO A 18 7.46 22.07 2.31
N GLY A 19 7.16 23.23 1.70
CA GLY A 19 7.56 23.55 0.32
C GLY A 19 6.52 24.37 -0.45
N GLN A 20 6.52 25.70 -0.31
CA GLN A 20 5.65 26.64 -1.05
C GLN A 20 5.78 26.59 -2.59
N SER A 21 6.68 25.76 -3.14
CA SER A 21 7.05 25.76 -4.57
C SER A 21 6.38 24.67 -5.43
N ARG A 22 5.57 23.77 -4.85
CA ARG A 22 4.95 22.64 -5.59
C ARG A 22 3.42 22.74 -5.73
N THR A 23 2.81 23.85 -5.29
CA THR A 23 1.35 23.99 -5.22
C THR A 23 0.74 24.86 -6.31
N ASP A 24 1.53 25.50 -7.18
CA ASP A 24 0.98 26.25 -8.32
C ASP A 24 0.77 25.31 -9.52
N PRO A 25 -0.49 24.98 -9.88
CA PRO A 25 -0.76 24.08 -10.99
C PRO A 25 -0.29 24.63 -12.34
N SER A 26 -0.20 25.96 -12.50
CA SER A 26 0.26 26.58 -13.75
C SER A 26 1.75 26.34 -13.97
N GLU A 27 2.56 26.53 -12.93
CA GLU A 27 4.01 26.29 -13.01
C GLU A 27 4.31 24.80 -13.24
N LEU A 28 3.56 23.91 -12.58
CA LEU A 28 3.65 22.47 -12.80
C LEU A 28 3.28 22.09 -14.25
N ALA A 29 2.25 22.71 -14.82
CA ALA A 29 1.86 22.47 -16.21
C ALA A 29 2.98 22.85 -17.19
N ASP A 30 3.62 24.01 -16.99
CA ASP A 30 4.72 24.47 -17.85
C ASP A 30 5.94 23.54 -17.76
N ARG A 31 6.31 23.13 -16.55
CA ARG A 31 7.42 22.19 -16.31
C ARG A 31 7.15 20.82 -16.93
N LEU A 32 5.94 20.26 -16.74
CA LEU A 32 5.51 19.00 -17.35
C LEU A 32 5.47 19.10 -18.88
N GLY A 33 4.99 20.22 -19.43
CA GLY A 33 4.97 20.46 -20.88
C GLY A 33 6.36 20.49 -21.49
N GLY A 34 7.28 21.23 -20.87
CA GLY A 34 8.68 21.27 -21.26
C GLY A 34 9.35 19.89 -21.19
N TRP A 35 9.06 19.12 -20.12
CA TRP A 35 9.55 17.75 -19.98
C TRP A 35 8.97 16.81 -21.05
N LEU A 36 7.66 16.81 -21.29
CA LEU A 36 7.02 15.99 -22.32
C LEU A 36 7.60 16.27 -23.72
N GLN A 37 7.96 17.52 -24.01
CA GLN A 37 8.62 17.89 -25.27
C GLN A 37 9.96 17.16 -25.49
N THR A 38 10.64 16.76 -24.42
CA THR A 38 11.88 15.97 -24.48
C THR A 38 11.65 14.47 -24.63
N LYS A 39 10.47 13.97 -24.21
CA LYS A 39 10.13 12.53 -24.24
C LYS A 39 9.40 12.12 -25.52
N LEU A 40 8.63 13.02 -26.10
CA LEU A 40 7.82 12.76 -27.29
C LEU A 40 8.60 13.04 -28.59
N PRO A 41 8.25 12.38 -29.70
CA PRO A 41 8.86 12.64 -31.00
C PRO A 41 8.78 14.12 -31.43
N PRO A 42 9.74 14.64 -32.20
CA PRO A 42 9.66 15.98 -32.77
C PRO A 42 8.34 16.20 -33.55
N GLY A 43 7.67 17.34 -33.31
CA GLY A 43 6.38 17.66 -33.93
C GLY A 43 5.15 17.15 -33.18
N SER A 44 5.31 16.49 -32.02
CA SER A 44 4.19 16.03 -31.19
C SER A 44 3.40 17.17 -30.54
N ASP A 45 4.03 18.34 -30.35
CA ASP A 45 3.41 19.57 -29.81
C ASP A 45 2.59 19.32 -28.51
N PRO A 46 3.22 18.77 -27.44
CA PRO A 46 2.52 18.46 -26.21
C PRO A 46 2.00 19.71 -25.50
N ARG A 47 0.80 19.58 -24.92
CA ARG A 47 0.20 20.59 -24.05
C ARG A 47 -0.34 19.91 -22.79
N VAL A 48 0.03 20.41 -21.63
CA VAL A 48 -0.47 19.95 -20.33
C VAL A 48 -1.61 20.85 -19.87
N THR A 49 -2.66 20.25 -19.34
CA THR A 49 -3.86 20.91 -18.84
C THR A 49 -4.39 20.20 -17.59
N ASP A 50 -5.35 20.80 -16.89
CA ASP A 50 -6.06 20.17 -15.76
C ASP A 50 -5.11 19.57 -14.69
N VAL A 51 -4.07 20.32 -14.33
CA VAL A 51 -3.14 19.89 -13.29
C VAL A 51 -3.82 19.99 -11.94
N GLN A 52 -3.86 18.89 -11.22
CA GLN A 52 -4.44 18.78 -9.89
C GLN A 52 -3.45 18.09 -8.95
N VAL A 53 -3.30 18.66 -7.76
CA VAL A 53 -2.55 18.05 -6.66
C VAL A 53 -3.59 17.69 -5.59
N PRO A 54 -3.99 16.41 -5.48
CA PRO A 54 -5.01 16.00 -4.52
C PRO A 54 -4.61 16.38 -3.08
N ALA A 55 -5.59 16.81 -2.29
CA ALA A 55 -5.37 17.12 -0.88
C ALA A 55 -5.07 15.86 -0.06
N ALA A 56 -5.71 14.73 -0.42
CA ALA A 56 -5.47 13.41 0.15
C ALA A 56 -4.38 12.67 -0.66
N ASN A 57 -3.12 13.01 -0.41
CA ASN A 57 -2.00 12.20 -0.88
C ASN A 57 -1.62 11.19 0.21
N GLY A 58 -1.36 9.93 -0.19
CA GLY A 58 -0.82 8.93 0.72
C GLY A 58 0.51 9.41 1.33
N MET A 59 0.87 8.91 2.50
CA MET A 59 2.02 9.41 3.28
C MET A 59 3.38 9.17 2.61
N SER A 60 3.45 8.28 1.61
CA SER A 60 4.71 7.82 1.00
C SER A 60 5.14 8.58 -0.25
N ASN A 61 4.21 9.06 -1.09
CA ASN A 61 4.53 9.66 -2.40
C ASN A 61 3.62 10.85 -2.71
N GLU A 62 4.16 11.88 -3.38
CA GLU A 62 3.36 12.97 -3.93
C GLU A 62 2.72 12.53 -5.25
N THR A 63 1.43 12.82 -5.42
CA THR A 63 0.69 12.49 -6.64
C THR A 63 0.22 13.77 -7.34
N ILE A 64 0.46 13.85 -8.65
CA ILE A 64 -0.07 14.91 -9.52
C ILE A 64 -0.92 14.25 -10.60
N LEU A 65 -2.18 14.68 -10.72
CA LEU A 65 -3.07 14.31 -11.82
C LEU A 65 -2.99 15.39 -12.88
N PHE A 66 -2.94 15.02 -14.16
CA PHE A 66 -2.93 16.00 -15.25
C PHE A 66 -3.44 15.38 -16.55
N ASP A 67 -3.99 16.23 -17.41
CA ASP A 67 -4.30 15.89 -18.79
C ASP A 67 -3.15 16.35 -19.69
N ALA A 68 -2.86 15.57 -20.72
CA ALA A 68 -1.85 15.92 -21.72
C ALA A 68 -2.37 15.63 -23.12
N LEU A 69 -2.27 16.63 -24.00
CA LEU A 69 -2.63 16.50 -25.40
C LEU A 69 -1.39 16.54 -26.27
N TRP A 70 -1.21 15.55 -27.14
CA TRP A 70 -0.18 15.59 -28.17
C TRP A 70 -0.64 14.90 -29.47
N ASN A 71 0.10 15.12 -30.55
CA ASN A 71 -0.16 14.49 -31.84
C ASN A 71 0.49 13.09 -31.88
N GLU A 72 -0.32 12.05 -32.07
CA GLU A 72 0.13 10.69 -32.37
C GLU A 72 -0.36 10.31 -33.78
N ASP A 73 0.55 9.97 -34.69
CA ASP A 73 0.21 9.64 -36.08
C ASP A 73 -0.69 10.69 -36.75
N PHE A 74 -0.36 11.97 -36.54
CA PHE A 74 -1.11 13.14 -37.03
C PHE A 74 -2.52 13.32 -36.44
N VAL A 75 -2.86 12.57 -35.39
CA VAL A 75 -4.12 12.71 -34.66
C VAL A 75 -3.84 13.32 -33.29
N ARG A 76 -4.52 14.42 -32.95
CA ARG A 76 -4.45 15.00 -31.60
C ARG A 76 -5.20 14.07 -30.64
N ARG A 77 -4.49 13.53 -29.65
CA ARG A 77 -5.06 12.67 -28.61
C ARG A 77 -4.98 13.35 -27.26
N ASN A 78 -5.93 13.04 -26.38
CA ASN A 78 -5.90 13.42 -24.98
C ASN A 78 -5.50 12.20 -24.15
N HIS A 79 -4.67 12.41 -23.14
CA HIS A 79 -4.17 11.39 -22.24
C HIS A 79 -4.38 11.86 -20.81
N HIS A 80 -5.11 11.07 -20.03
CA HIS A 80 -5.30 11.30 -18.62
C HIS A 80 -4.15 10.61 -17.87
N LEU A 81 -3.33 11.37 -17.15
CA LEU A 81 -2.06 10.91 -16.60
C LEU A 81 -1.94 11.21 -15.11
N VAL A 82 -1.10 10.41 -14.46
CA VAL A 82 -0.70 10.53 -13.07
C VAL A 82 0.81 10.51 -13.00
N ALA A 83 1.41 11.50 -12.35
CA ALA A 83 2.81 11.46 -11.93
C ALA A 83 2.87 11.08 -10.44
N ARG A 84 3.61 10.02 -10.12
CA ARG A 84 4.01 9.70 -8.74
C ARG A 84 5.45 10.15 -8.54
N ILE A 85 5.67 10.97 -7.52
CA ILE A 85 6.93 11.67 -7.28
C ILE A 85 7.47 11.25 -5.92
N ALA A 86 8.77 10.99 -5.85
CA ALA A 86 9.44 10.70 -4.60
C ALA A 86 9.25 11.87 -3.60
N PRO A 87 9.04 11.56 -2.31
CA PRO A 87 8.91 12.59 -1.30
C PRO A 87 10.21 13.39 -1.19
N ALA A 88 10.08 14.69 -0.89
CA ALA A 88 11.26 15.53 -0.67
C ALA A 88 12.06 15.01 0.55
N PRO A 89 13.42 15.07 0.54
CA PRO A 89 14.24 14.64 1.68
C PRO A 89 13.90 15.35 3.00
N SER A 90 13.37 16.58 2.93
CA SER A 90 12.91 17.36 4.07
C SER A 90 11.62 16.84 4.73
N ALA A 91 10.95 15.83 4.14
CA ALA A 91 9.66 15.35 4.61
C ALA A 91 9.74 14.33 5.76
N VAL A 92 10.96 13.94 6.19
CA VAL A 92 11.23 12.82 7.11
C VAL A 92 10.51 11.56 6.61
N PRO A 93 11.15 10.78 5.73
CA PRO A 93 10.46 9.75 4.97
C PRO A 93 9.89 8.63 5.84
N ILE A 94 8.89 7.92 5.32
CA ILE A 94 8.34 6.71 5.95
C ILE A 94 9.27 5.51 5.73
N PHE A 95 9.89 5.42 4.56
CA PHE A 95 10.84 4.38 4.19
C PHE A 95 12.28 4.89 4.14
N PRO A 96 13.30 4.02 4.35
CA PRO A 96 14.71 4.43 4.31
C PRO A 96 15.15 4.88 2.91
N SER A 97 14.50 4.39 1.86
CA SER A 97 14.75 4.72 0.46
C SER A 97 13.48 4.57 -0.36
N TYR A 98 13.38 5.35 -1.42
CA TYR A 98 12.37 5.20 -2.46
C TYR A 98 13.10 4.85 -3.75
N ASP A 99 12.59 3.85 -4.47
CA ASP A 99 13.08 3.45 -5.79
C ASP A 99 11.89 3.43 -6.74
N LEU A 100 11.56 4.62 -7.27
CA LEU A 100 10.40 4.78 -8.14
C LEU A 100 10.60 4.12 -9.51
N ASP A 101 11.84 3.97 -9.98
CA ASP A 101 12.16 3.24 -11.21
C ASP A 101 11.87 1.74 -11.06
N GLN A 102 12.21 1.16 -9.91
CA GLN A 102 11.85 -0.22 -9.59
C GLN A 102 10.33 -0.41 -9.56
N GLN A 103 9.57 0.52 -8.96
CA GLN A 103 8.10 0.46 -9.01
C GLN A 103 7.57 0.51 -10.44
N PHE A 104 8.10 1.43 -11.26
CA PHE A 104 7.74 1.53 -12.67
C PHE A 104 7.99 0.22 -13.43
N GLU A 105 9.17 -0.39 -13.27
CA GLU A 105 9.51 -1.64 -13.95
C GLU A 105 8.68 -2.83 -13.43
N VAL A 106 8.34 -2.87 -12.13
CA VAL A 106 7.40 -3.87 -11.59
C VAL A 106 6.03 -3.72 -12.24
N ILE A 107 5.44 -2.53 -12.25
CA ILE A 107 4.11 -2.28 -12.85
C ILE A 107 4.11 -2.69 -14.33
N LYS A 108 5.14 -2.27 -15.08
CA LYS A 108 5.31 -2.61 -16.50
C LYS A 108 5.40 -4.11 -16.74
N ALA A 109 6.21 -4.81 -15.94
CA ALA A 109 6.38 -6.25 -16.05
C ALA A 109 5.10 -7.00 -15.66
N VAL A 110 4.38 -6.56 -14.61
CA VAL A 110 3.08 -7.12 -14.23
C VAL A 110 2.06 -6.99 -15.37
N GLY A 111 1.95 -5.80 -15.97
CA GLY A 111 1.05 -5.55 -17.10
C GLY A 111 1.42 -6.32 -18.37
N THR A 112 2.69 -6.72 -18.51
CA THR A 112 3.18 -7.51 -19.64
C THR A 112 3.02 -9.02 -19.43
N HIS A 113 3.21 -9.50 -18.20
CA HIS A 113 3.38 -10.92 -17.88
C HIS A 113 2.22 -11.53 -17.07
N SER A 114 1.17 -10.76 -16.78
CA SER A 114 0.00 -11.24 -16.03
C SER A 114 -1.31 -10.69 -16.60
N ARG A 115 -2.43 -11.13 -16.02
CA ARG A 115 -3.77 -10.60 -16.32
C ARG A 115 -4.22 -9.54 -15.32
N VAL A 116 -3.38 -9.21 -14.35
CA VAL A 116 -3.71 -8.26 -13.29
C VAL A 116 -3.80 -6.88 -13.91
N PRO A 117 -4.95 -6.19 -13.77
CA PRO A 117 -5.10 -4.86 -14.34
C PRO A 117 -4.21 -3.90 -13.56
N VAL A 118 -3.26 -3.29 -14.26
CA VAL A 118 -2.40 -2.23 -13.72
C VAL A 118 -2.44 -1.03 -14.67
N PRO A 119 -2.24 0.21 -14.16
CA PRO A 119 -2.17 1.36 -15.03
C PRO A 119 -1.06 1.20 -16.07
N ARG A 120 -1.32 1.60 -17.32
CA ARG A 120 -0.25 1.65 -18.32
C ARG A 120 0.78 2.68 -17.86
N VAL A 121 2.02 2.25 -17.67
CA VAL A 121 3.13 3.17 -17.40
C VAL A 121 3.72 3.72 -18.70
N TYR A 122 4.09 4.98 -18.69
CA TYR A 122 4.62 5.70 -19.86
C TYR A 122 6.12 5.96 -19.73
N TRP A 123 6.54 6.60 -18.64
CA TRP A 123 7.92 7.05 -18.46
C TRP A 123 8.35 6.93 -17.00
N SER A 124 9.63 6.60 -16.80
CA SER A 124 10.37 6.77 -15.54
C SER A 124 11.38 7.90 -15.75
N GLU A 125 11.48 8.81 -14.79
CA GLU A 125 12.39 9.95 -14.78
C GLU A 125 13.14 10.01 -13.46
N THR A 126 14.45 9.71 -13.52
CA THR A 126 15.32 9.74 -12.34
C THR A 126 15.88 11.14 -12.07
N SER A 127 15.77 12.07 -13.03
CA SER A 127 16.22 13.45 -12.85
C SER A 127 15.20 14.28 -12.07
N PRO A 128 15.62 15.02 -11.02
CA PRO A 128 14.73 15.91 -10.29
C PRO A 128 14.41 17.21 -11.04
N GLU A 129 14.96 17.45 -12.23
CA GLU A 129 14.88 18.75 -12.91
C GLU A 129 13.44 19.18 -13.23
N ALA A 130 12.56 18.25 -13.62
CA ALA A 130 11.20 18.59 -14.02
C ALA A 130 10.28 18.87 -12.82
N LEU A 131 10.31 18.01 -11.79
CA LEU A 131 9.33 18.05 -10.68
C LEU A 131 9.97 18.16 -9.29
N GLY A 132 11.30 18.30 -9.21
CA GLY A 132 12.04 18.42 -7.96
C GLY A 132 12.31 17.10 -7.24
N GLY A 133 12.07 15.96 -7.88
CA GLY A 133 12.33 14.60 -7.39
C GLY A 133 12.25 13.61 -8.55
N GLU A 134 12.73 12.38 -8.34
CA GLU A 134 12.44 11.30 -9.28
C GLU A 134 10.93 11.04 -9.33
N PHE A 135 10.44 10.63 -10.49
CA PHE A 135 9.03 10.34 -10.69
C PHE A 135 8.82 9.36 -11.82
N PHE A 136 7.66 8.72 -11.82
CA PHE A 136 7.17 8.02 -13.00
C PHE A 136 5.76 8.48 -13.36
N VAL A 137 5.41 8.32 -14.63
CA VAL A 137 4.12 8.70 -15.18
C VAL A 137 3.37 7.47 -15.67
N MET A 138 2.10 7.39 -15.29
CA MET A 138 1.19 6.32 -15.67
C MET A 138 -0.17 6.88 -16.10
N GLU A 139 -0.98 6.03 -16.71
CA GLU A 139 -2.37 6.31 -17.03
C GLU A 139 -3.19 6.59 -15.77
N ARG A 140 -4.05 7.61 -15.82
CA ARG A 140 -5.08 7.85 -14.80
C ARG A 140 -6.26 6.95 -15.10
N ILE A 141 -6.58 6.08 -14.14
CA ILE A 141 -7.70 5.15 -14.22
C ILE A 141 -8.84 5.67 -13.34
N ASP A 142 -10.03 5.79 -13.92
CA ASP A 142 -11.22 6.21 -13.20
C ASP A 142 -11.86 5.03 -12.44
N GLY A 143 -12.43 5.30 -11.26
CA GLY A 143 -13.19 4.33 -10.49
C GLY A 143 -13.24 4.69 -9.01
N GLN A 144 -13.67 3.72 -8.19
CA GLN A 144 -13.83 3.88 -6.75
C GLN A 144 -12.80 3.04 -6.00
N VAL A 145 -12.21 3.64 -4.96
CA VAL A 145 -11.31 2.95 -4.04
C VAL A 145 -12.02 2.85 -2.68
N PRO A 146 -12.00 1.71 -1.98
CA PRO A 146 -12.44 1.64 -0.59
C PRO A 146 -11.60 2.60 0.27
N PRO A 147 -12.21 3.60 0.93
CA PRO A 147 -11.44 4.66 1.61
C PRO A 147 -10.68 4.17 2.84
N ASP A 148 -9.50 4.76 3.07
CA ASP A 148 -8.74 4.60 4.31
C ASP A 148 -9.13 5.66 5.37
N VAL A 149 -9.58 6.85 4.92
CA VAL A 149 -9.97 7.97 5.79
C VAL A 149 -11.34 8.50 5.37
N MET A 150 -12.39 8.34 6.19
CA MET A 150 -12.50 7.36 7.27
C MET A 150 -12.44 5.92 6.71
N PRO A 151 -12.01 4.92 7.49
CA PRO A 151 -11.91 3.54 7.01
C PRO A 151 -13.24 3.04 6.42
N TYR A 152 -13.19 2.29 5.32
CA TYR A 152 -14.39 1.84 4.61
C TYR A 152 -15.39 1.03 5.47
N ASN A 153 -14.93 0.45 6.59
CA ASN A 153 -15.76 -0.22 7.61
C ASN A 153 -16.68 0.75 8.38
N PHE A 154 -16.45 2.06 8.30
CA PHE A 154 -17.20 3.10 9.03
C PHE A 154 -18.43 3.60 8.25
N GLY A 155 -18.56 3.21 6.98
CA GLY A 155 -19.57 3.70 6.05
C GLY A 155 -18.94 4.17 4.75
N SER A 156 -19.23 3.49 3.65
CA SER A 156 -18.74 3.78 2.31
C SER A 156 -19.62 3.10 1.24
N TRP A 157 -19.34 3.37 -0.03
CA TRP A 157 -19.96 2.66 -1.16
C TRP A 157 -19.82 1.14 -1.04
N LEU A 158 -18.76 0.64 -0.40
CA LEU A 158 -18.54 -0.79 -0.17
C LEU A 158 -19.50 -1.37 0.87
N SER A 159 -19.71 -0.67 1.99
CA SER A 159 -20.65 -1.11 3.02
C SER A 159 -22.11 -0.98 2.55
N GLU A 160 -22.40 -0.01 1.69
CA GLU A 160 -23.71 0.20 1.07
C GLU A 160 -24.04 -0.82 -0.02
N GLY A 161 -23.02 -1.48 -0.59
CA GLY A 161 -23.20 -2.55 -1.58
C GLY A 161 -24.03 -3.73 -1.06
N SER A 162 -24.58 -4.53 -1.97
CA SER A 162 -25.26 -5.77 -1.56
C SER A 162 -24.24 -6.79 -1.02
N ALA A 163 -24.72 -7.83 -0.33
CA ALA A 163 -23.85 -8.94 0.09
C ALA A 163 -23.19 -9.63 -1.11
N GLU A 164 -23.89 -9.71 -2.25
CA GLU A 164 -23.36 -10.26 -3.51
C GLU A 164 -22.27 -9.36 -4.09
N ASP A 165 -22.46 -8.04 -4.07
CA ASP A 165 -21.45 -7.08 -4.56
C ASP A 165 -20.18 -7.12 -3.71
N ARG A 166 -20.30 -7.15 -2.37
CA ARG A 166 -19.16 -7.33 -1.48
C ARG A 166 -18.46 -8.66 -1.76
N ARG A 167 -19.21 -9.75 -1.92
CA ARG A 167 -18.62 -11.05 -2.24
C ARG A 167 -17.89 -11.03 -3.58
N ARG A 168 -18.47 -10.40 -4.62
CA ARG A 168 -17.83 -10.21 -5.92
C ARG A 168 -16.51 -9.44 -5.80
N LEU A 169 -16.50 -8.37 -5.01
CA LEU A 169 -15.28 -7.60 -4.76
C LEU A 169 -14.22 -8.48 -4.10
N GLN A 170 -14.55 -9.14 -2.99
CA GLN A 170 -13.64 -10.03 -2.28
C GLN A 170 -13.03 -11.10 -3.19
N ASP A 171 -13.87 -11.86 -3.90
CA ASP A 171 -13.40 -12.98 -4.72
C ASP A 171 -12.51 -12.48 -5.86
N ASN A 172 -12.84 -11.33 -6.46
CA ASN A 172 -12.00 -10.70 -7.47
C ASN A 172 -10.70 -10.15 -6.88
N SER A 173 -10.69 -9.59 -5.66
CA SER A 173 -9.46 -9.14 -4.99
C SER A 173 -8.53 -10.32 -4.68
N VAL A 174 -9.08 -11.46 -4.24
CA VAL A 174 -8.29 -12.68 -4.03
C VAL A 174 -7.76 -13.23 -5.35
N ARG A 175 -8.53 -13.11 -6.45
CA ARG A 175 -8.08 -13.46 -7.80
C ARG A 175 -6.88 -12.63 -8.28
N LEU A 176 -6.81 -11.34 -7.93
CA LEU A 176 -5.62 -10.53 -8.26
C LEU A 176 -4.36 -11.17 -7.67
N LEU A 177 -4.39 -11.57 -6.39
CA LEU A 177 -3.27 -12.25 -5.75
C LEU A 177 -2.97 -13.60 -6.41
N ALA A 178 -4.00 -14.39 -6.72
CA ALA A 178 -3.83 -15.66 -7.43
C ALA A 178 -3.13 -15.49 -8.78
N ASP A 179 -3.53 -14.48 -9.56
CA ASP A 179 -2.96 -14.19 -10.87
C ASP A 179 -1.51 -13.65 -10.78
N LEU A 180 -1.19 -12.83 -9.77
CA LEU A 180 0.19 -12.39 -9.49
C LEU A 180 1.08 -13.56 -9.08
N HIS A 181 0.59 -14.40 -8.16
CA HIS A 181 1.33 -15.55 -7.65
C HIS A 181 1.52 -16.66 -8.70
N ALA A 182 0.81 -16.59 -9.83
CA ALA A 182 0.96 -17.50 -10.97
C ALA A 182 2.04 -17.06 -11.97
N ILE A 183 2.61 -15.86 -11.85
CA ILE A 183 3.67 -15.39 -12.76
C ILE A 183 4.89 -16.34 -12.68
N PRO A 184 5.30 -16.96 -13.79
CA PRO A 184 6.41 -17.90 -13.78
C PRO A 184 7.76 -17.18 -13.64
N SER A 185 8.68 -17.78 -12.90
CA SER A 185 10.06 -17.30 -12.75
C SER A 185 10.18 -15.83 -12.28
N PRO A 186 9.50 -15.43 -11.19
CA PRO A 186 9.44 -14.02 -10.78
C PRO A 186 10.82 -13.42 -10.49
N ALA A 187 11.79 -14.19 -9.96
CA ALA A 187 13.15 -13.70 -9.74
C ALA A 187 13.91 -13.30 -11.03
N GLN A 188 13.49 -13.81 -12.20
CA GLN A 188 14.06 -13.41 -13.49
C GLN A 188 13.34 -12.20 -14.08
N LEU A 189 12.02 -12.13 -13.90
CA LEU A 189 11.18 -11.04 -14.43
C LEU A 189 11.28 -9.76 -13.58
N PHE A 190 11.57 -9.90 -12.28
CA PHE A 190 11.66 -8.80 -11.32
C PHE A 190 13.05 -8.75 -10.66
N PRO A 191 14.13 -8.53 -11.42
CA PRO A 191 15.50 -8.62 -10.92
C PRO A 191 15.84 -7.57 -9.85
N GLY A 192 15.08 -6.46 -9.76
CA GLY A 192 15.24 -5.46 -8.69
C GLY A 192 14.77 -5.99 -7.33
N LEU A 193 13.83 -6.95 -7.31
CA LEU A 193 13.22 -7.48 -6.09
C LEU A 193 14.02 -8.64 -5.47
N THR A 194 15.06 -9.13 -6.14
CA THR A 194 15.80 -10.31 -5.64
C THR A 194 16.72 -9.99 -4.48
N GLY A 195 17.20 -8.74 -4.37
CA GLY A 195 18.22 -8.37 -3.40
C GLY A 195 19.38 -9.39 -3.35
N GLU A 196 19.70 -9.87 -2.16
CA GLU A 196 20.75 -10.87 -1.90
C GLU A 196 20.37 -12.32 -2.27
N LEU A 197 19.08 -12.61 -2.51
CA LEU A 197 18.59 -13.96 -2.84
C LEU A 197 19.10 -14.45 -4.20
N GLY A 198 19.51 -13.52 -5.06
CA GLY A 198 19.87 -13.81 -6.44
C GLY A 198 18.67 -14.23 -7.30
N ARG A 199 18.95 -14.63 -8.54
CA ARG A 199 17.92 -14.77 -9.60
C ARG A 199 17.48 -16.20 -9.90
N ASN A 200 18.08 -17.20 -9.24
CA ASN A 200 17.92 -18.60 -9.59
C ASN A 200 17.29 -19.39 -8.44
N HIS A 201 16.14 -20.01 -8.69
CA HIS A 201 15.48 -20.96 -7.78
C HIS A 201 15.30 -20.42 -6.35
N VAL A 202 14.85 -19.18 -6.21
CA VAL A 202 14.55 -18.56 -4.92
C VAL A 202 13.42 -19.34 -4.25
N SER A 203 13.72 -19.97 -3.11
CA SER A 203 12.72 -20.67 -2.31
C SER A 203 11.89 -19.68 -1.49
N ALA A 204 10.65 -20.04 -1.20
CA ALA A 204 9.76 -19.21 -0.38
C ALA A 204 10.29 -19.03 1.05
N ASP A 205 10.97 -20.04 1.63
CA ASP A 205 11.58 -19.96 2.95
C ASP A 205 12.77 -18.98 3.01
N ALA A 206 13.70 -19.07 2.06
CA ALA A 206 14.82 -18.12 1.97
C ALA A 206 14.32 -16.69 1.75
N ALA A 207 13.29 -16.52 0.92
CA ALA A 207 12.67 -15.22 0.68
C ALA A 207 11.97 -14.67 1.94
N LEU A 208 11.30 -15.53 2.73
CA LEU A 208 10.71 -15.12 4.01
C LEU A 208 11.78 -14.67 5.01
N HIS A 209 12.90 -15.40 5.13
CA HIS A 209 14.03 -15.00 5.97
C HIS A 209 14.58 -13.63 5.56
N ALA A 210 14.87 -13.43 4.27
CA ALA A 210 15.36 -12.15 3.77
C ALA A 210 14.36 -11.01 4.00
N HIS A 211 13.07 -11.29 3.87
CA HIS A 211 12.01 -10.31 4.12
C HIS A 211 11.92 -9.92 5.61
N VAL A 212 11.97 -10.90 6.53
CA VAL A 212 12.00 -10.64 7.99
C VAL A 212 13.26 -9.88 8.40
N ASP A 213 14.42 -10.24 7.87
CA ASP A 213 15.67 -9.50 8.10
C ASP A 213 15.59 -8.06 7.57
N GLY A 214 14.92 -7.87 6.43
CA GLY A 214 14.61 -6.55 5.88
C GLY A 214 13.75 -5.72 6.84
N GLN A 215 12.72 -6.32 7.44
CA GLN A 215 11.88 -5.64 8.43
C GLN A 215 12.65 -5.33 9.73
N ARG A 216 13.58 -6.18 10.16
CA ARG A 216 14.49 -5.88 11.29
C ARG A 216 15.35 -4.66 10.97
N ARG A 217 15.97 -4.61 9.79
CA ARG A 217 16.75 -3.44 9.35
C ARG A 217 15.91 -2.18 9.28
N TYR A 218 14.68 -2.28 8.78
CA TYR A 218 13.74 -1.17 8.75
C TYR A 218 13.43 -0.65 10.17
N TYR A 219 13.06 -1.53 11.10
CA TYR A 219 12.82 -1.15 12.49
C TYR A 219 14.05 -0.49 13.14
N GLN A 220 15.25 -1.05 12.95
CA GLN A 220 16.50 -0.46 13.45
C GLN A 220 16.73 0.95 12.92
N TRP A 221 16.43 1.20 11.65
CA TRP A 221 16.47 2.56 11.08
C TRP A 221 15.41 3.48 11.68
N VAL A 222 14.18 2.99 11.91
CA VAL A 222 13.09 3.77 12.51
C VAL A 222 13.48 4.28 13.91
N ILE A 223 14.16 3.45 14.71
CA ILE A 223 14.54 3.77 16.09
C ILE A 223 15.93 4.40 16.23
N GLU A 224 16.70 4.57 15.15
CA GLU A 224 18.10 5.05 15.20
C GLU A 224 18.24 6.37 15.97
N SER A 225 17.23 7.24 15.89
CA SER A 225 17.15 8.51 16.62
C SER A 225 15.88 8.63 17.48
N GLY A 226 15.23 7.52 17.79
CA GLY A 226 13.91 7.47 18.44
C GLY A 226 13.85 6.48 19.60
N PRO A 227 12.69 6.39 20.29
CA PRO A 227 12.48 5.40 21.33
C PRO A 227 12.38 3.99 20.72
N HIS A 228 12.68 3.00 21.54
CA HIS A 228 12.44 1.60 21.24
C HIS A 228 11.00 1.22 21.61
N SER A 229 10.41 0.27 20.88
CA SER A 229 9.12 -0.35 21.19
C SER A 229 9.33 -1.77 21.73
N PRO A 230 9.15 -1.99 23.04
CA PRO A 230 9.19 -3.33 23.63
C PRO A 230 8.21 -4.31 22.96
N LEU A 231 7.04 -3.84 22.53
CA LEU A 231 6.06 -4.67 21.82
C LEU A 231 6.57 -5.14 20.45
N ILE A 232 7.18 -4.25 19.66
CA ILE A 232 7.75 -4.63 18.35
C ILE A 232 8.91 -5.61 18.54
N GLU A 233 9.80 -5.36 19.49
CA GLU A 233 10.95 -6.24 19.79
C GLU A 233 10.48 -7.63 20.22
N ARG A 234 9.49 -7.70 21.12
CA ARG A 234 8.84 -8.95 21.51
C ARG A 234 8.21 -9.67 20.30
N GLY A 235 7.59 -8.92 19.40
CA GLY A 235 7.00 -9.48 18.17
C GLY A 235 8.06 -10.08 17.25
N LEU A 236 9.19 -9.41 17.07
CA LEU A 236 10.31 -9.91 16.28
C LEU A 236 10.93 -11.17 16.90
N ASP A 237 11.09 -11.24 18.22
CA ASP A 237 11.54 -12.45 18.92
C ASP A 237 10.54 -13.60 18.78
N TRP A 238 9.24 -13.29 18.80
CA TRP A 238 8.19 -14.29 18.61
C TRP A 238 8.27 -14.93 17.22
N LEU A 239 8.57 -14.16 16.15
CA LEU A 239 8.73 -14.70 14.80
C LEU A 239 9.85 -15.76 14.74
N ASP A 240 10.99 -15.51 15.39
CA ASP A 240 12.11 -16.45 15.41
C ASP A 240 11.73 -17.75 16.14
N ALA A 241 10.97 -17.64 17.22
CA ALA A 241 10.55 -18.78 18.02
C ALA A 241 9.43 -19.62 17.35
N HIS A 242 8.68 -19.05 16.40
CA HIS A 242 7.49 -19.67 15.80
C HIS A 242 7.57 -19.77 14.27
N TRP A 243 8.79 -19.81 13.72
CA TRP A 243 9.01 -19.84 12.27
C TRP A 243 8.19 -20.95 11.58
N PRO A 244 7.37 -20.62 10.57
CA PRO A 244 6.49 -21.59 9.94
C PRO A 244 7.28 -22.50 9.00
N THR A 245 6.78 -23.70 8.76
CA THR A 245 7.24 -24.50 7.63
C THR A 245 6.68 -23.90 6.34
N VAL A 246 7.58 -23.39 5.49
CA VAL A 246 7.26 -22.81 4.19
C VAL A 246 7.92 -23.66 3.10
N SER A 247 7.19 -23.95 2.03
CA SER A 247 7.69 -24.79 0.94
C SER A 247 7.36 -24.22 -0.43
N GLY A 248 8.08 -24.67 -1.45
CA GLY A 248 7.90 -24.22 -2.83
C GLY A 248 8.72 -22.99 -3.20
N PRO A 249 8.55 -22.52 -4.46
CA PRO A 249 9.24 -21.34 -4.95
C PRO A 249 8.63 -20.06 -4.36
N ALA A 250 9.47 -19.03 -4.21
CA ALA A 250 8.97 -17.68 -3.95
C ALA A 250 8.15 -17.17 -5.15
N VAL A 251 7.11 -16.40 -4.86
CA VAL A 251 6.26 -15.73 -5.84
C VAL A 251 6.50 -14.22 -5.81
N LEU A 252 6.05 -13.50 -6.84
CA LEU A 252 5.92 -12.04 -6.74
C LEU A 252 4.83 -11.73 -5.71
N CYS A 253 5.20 -11.12 -4.60
CA CYS A 253 4.25 -10.55 -3.63
C CYS A 253 4.09 -9.06 -3.96
N TRP A 254 2.85 -8.60 -4.00
CA TRP A 254 2.49 -7.20 -4.21
C TRP A 254 2.96 -6.33 -3.04
N GLY A 255 2.92 -6.84 -1.80
CA GLY A 255 3.42 -6.12 -0.63
C GLY A 255 2.30 -5.41 0.12
N ASP A 256 1.84 -4.25 -0.35
CA ASP A 256 0.68 -3.55 0.25
C ASP A 256 -0.64 -4.06 -0.34
N SER A 257 -0.86 -5.37 -0.20
CA SER A 257 -1.90 -6.16 -0.87
C SER A 257 -3.31 -6.03 -0.29
N ARG A 258 -3.80 -4.79 -0.19
CA ARG A 258 -5.10 -4.46 0.40
C ARG A 258 -6.05 -3.83 -0.61
N ILE A 259 -7.35 -3.99 -0.38
CA ILE A 259 -8.38 -3.48 -1.30
C ILE A 259 -8.41 -1.96 -1.41
N GLY A 260 -7.88 -1.23 -0.42
CA GLY A 260 -7.72 0.24 -0.47
C GLY A 260 -6.65 0.71 -1.47
N ASN A 261 -5.90 -0.20 -2.09
CA ASN A 261 -4.97 0.09 -3.19
C ASN A 261 -5.45 -0.47 -4.53
N VAL A 262 -6.75 -0.77 -4.65
CA VAL A 262 -7.35 -1.25 -5.90
C VAL A 262 -8.46 -0.28 -6.29
N ILE A 263 -8.44 0.13 -7.56
CA ILE A 263 -9.54 0.88 -8.17
C ILE A 263 -10.57 -0.11 -8.68
N TYR A 264 -11.83 0.11 -8.35
CA TYR A 264 -12.97 -0.72 -8.75
C TYR A 264 -13.95 0.05 -9.62
N GLN A 265 -14.56 -0.66 -10.57
CA GLN A 265 -15.79 -0.27 -11.24
C GLN A 265 -16.78 -1.41 -11.07
N ASP A 266 -17.98 -1.12 -10.58
CA ASP A 266 -19.01 -2.13 -10.29
C ASP A 266 -18.47 -3.32 -9.48
N PHE A 267 -17.70 -3.05 -8.42
CA PHE A 267 -17.09 -4.06 -7.54
C PHE A 267 -16.12 -5.02 -8.27
N THR A 268 -15.62 -4.64 -9.45
CA THR A 268 -14.61 -5.39 -10.22
C THR A 268 -13.31 -4.57 -10.30
N PRO A 269 -12.13 -5.16 -10.01
CA PRO A 269 -10.85 -4.47 -10.12
C PRO A 269 -10.59 -3.96 -11.54
N VAL A 270 -10.19 -2.70 -11.67
CA VAL A 270 -9.76 -2.08 -12.94
C VAL A 270 -8.33 -1.54 -12.88
N ALA A 271 -7.73 -1.41 -11.69
CA ALA A 271 -6.31 -1.12 -11.53
C ALA A 271 -5.81 -1.51 -10.13
N VAL A 272 -4.65 -2.16 -10.06
CA VAL A 272 -3.87 -2.40 -8.84
C VAL A 272 -2.78 -1.35 -8.73
N LEU A 273 -2.78 -0.64 -7.61
CA LEU A 273 -1.90 0.48 -7.32
C LEU A 273 -0.84 0.09 -6.30
N ASP A 274 0.03 1.05 -5.97
CA ASP A 274 0.95 1.03 -4.84
C ASP A 274 1.86 -0.21 -4.74
N TRP A 275 2.94 -0.18 -5.51
CA TRP A 275 3.88 -1.29 -5.65
C TRP A 275 5.19 -1.05 -4.86
N GLU A 276 5.20 -0.08 -3.95
CA GLU A 276 6.40 0.32 -3.20
C GLU A 276 6.93 -0.76 -2.23
N MET A 277 6.05 -1.68 -1.83
CA MET A 277 6.39 -2.81 -0.95
C MET A 277 6.53 -4.15 -1.70
N ALA A 278 6.53 -4.12 -3.04
CA ALA A 278 6.64 -5.32 -3.85
C ALA A 278 7.92 -6.09 -3.53
N THR A 279 7.83 -7.42 -3.48
CA THR A 279 8.96 -8.27 -3.09
C THR A 279 8.79 -9.69 -3.63
N LEU A 280 9.78 -10.54 -3.36
CA LEU A 280 9.64 -11.99 -3.54
C LEU A 280 9.43 -12.65 -2.19
N GLY A 281 8.50 -13.59 -2.10
CA GLY A 281 8.19 -14.24 -0.82
C GLY A 281 7.23 -15.42 -0.95
N PRO A 282 6.85 -16.05 0.18
CA PRO A 282 5.72 -16.96 0.21
C PRO A 282 4.42 -16.22 -0.10
N ARG A 283 3.49 -16.93 -0.76
CA ARG A 283 2.15 -16.43 -1.14
C ARG A 283 1.38 -15.87 0.05
N GLU A 284 1.63 -16.45 1.22
CA GLU A 284 0.99 -16.12 2.47
C GLU A 284 1.38 -14.74 3.02
N LEU A 285 2.48 -14.11 2.55
CA LEU A 285 2.78 -12.71 2.90
C LEU A 285 1.65 -11.78 2.46
N ASP A 286 1.19 -11.91 1.22
CA ASP A 286 0.12 -11.07 0.69
C ASP A 286 -1.24 -11.43 1.29
N LEU A 287 -1.53 -12.72 1.45
CA LEU A 287 -2.78 -13.16 2.06
C LEU A 287 -2.90 -12.67 3.52
N GLY A 288 -1.83 -12.81 4.30
CA GLY A 288 -1.78 -12.33 5.69
C GLY A 288 -1.93 -10.80 5.77
N TRP A 289 -1.34 -10.06 4.84
CA TRP A 289 -1.49 -8.60 4.76
C TRP A 289 -2.92 -8.18 4.43
N MET A 290 -3.52 -8.75 3.40
CA MET A 290 -4.91 -8.49 3.01
C MET A 290 -5.89 -8.72 4.18
N ILE A 291 -5.75 -9.87 4.85
CA ILE A 291 -6.59 -10.25 5.99
C ILE A 291 -6.37 -9.29 7.16
N PHE A 292 -5.10 -9.00 7.50
CA PHE A 292 -4.78 -8.16 8.64
C PHE A 292 -5.30 -6.73 8.46
N LEU A 293 -5.10 -6.09 7.30
CA LEU A 293 -5.53 -4.70 7.09
C LEU A 293 -7.05 -4.56 7.20
N HIS A 294 -7.81 -5.54 6.70
CA HIS A 294 -9.25 -5.56 6.92
C HIS A 294 -9.61 -5.73 8.41
N ARG A 295 -8.91 -6.60 9.14
CA ARG A 295 -9.11 -6.78 10.59
C ARG A 295 -8.73 -5.56 11.42
N PHE A 296 -7.69 -4.84 11.04
CA PHE A 296 -7.33 -3.58 11.66
C PHE A 296 -8.47 -2.57 11.57
N PHE A 297 -9.08 -2.40 10.38
CA PHE A 297 -10.24 -1.51 10.23
C PHE A 297 -11.49 -2.02 10.93
N GLU A 298 -11.67 -3.33 11.03
CA GLU A 298 -12.78 -3.89 11.81
C GLU A 298 -12.60 -3.63 13.31
N ASP A 299 -11.41 -3.84 13.86
CA ASP A 299 -11.13 -3.58 15.27
C ASP A 299 -11.37 -2.08 15.56
N LEU A 300 -11.01 -1.17 14.66
CA LEU A 300 -11.33 0.27 14.75
C LEU A 300 -12.84 0.54 14.72
N ALA A 301 -13.59 -0.11 13.83
CA ALA A 301 -15.04 0.03 13.78
C ALA A 301 -15.69 -0.44 15.09
N GLY A 302 -15.25 -1.60 15.61
CA GLY A 302 -15.69 -2.12 16.90
C GLY A 302 -15.38 -1.19 18.07
N MET A 303 -14.19 -0.60 18.11
CA MET A 303 -13.82 0.42 19.11
C MET A 303 -14.71 1.68 19.02
N ALA A 304 -15.11 2.06 17.81
CA ALA A 304 -16.03 3.16 17.57
C ALA A 304 -17.52 2.80 17.81
N GLY A 305 -17.84 1.54 18.15
CA GLY A 305 -19.22 1.07 18.31
C GLY A 305 -20.00 0.99 16.99
N LEU A 306 -19.30 0.89 15.86
CA LEU A 306 -19.86 0.76 14.52
C LEU A 306 -20.03 -0.71 14.14
N PRO A 307 -20.98 -1.05 13.25
CA PRO A 307 -21.25 -2.44 12.87
C PRO A 307 -20.14 -3.09 12.04
N GLY A 308 -19.27 -2.30 11.40
CA GLY A 308 -18.16 -2.82 10.59
C GLY A 308 -18.62 -3.64 9.39
N LEU A 309 -17.75 -4.56 8.97
CA LEU A 309 -17.99 -5.55 7.90
C LEU A 309 -17.45 -6.93 8.35
N PRO A 310 -18.00 -7.53 9.42
CA PRO A 310 -17.42 -8.73 10.05
C PRO A 310 -17.42 -9.99 9.16
N ASP A 311 -18.34 -10.06 8.19
CA ASP A 311 -18.45 -11.18 7.23
C ASP A 311 -17.56 -11.05 5.99
N PHE A 312 -16.79 -9.96 5.89
CA PHE A 312 -15.96 -9.65 4.73
C PHE A 312 -14.49 -9.95 5.00
N LEU A 313 -13.75 -10.39 3.96
CA LEU A 313 -12.33 -10.76 4.01
C LEU A 313 -11.95 -11.63 5.23
N ARG A 314 -12.85 -12.53 5.65
CA ARG A 314 -12.55 -13.49 6.71
C ARG A 314 -11.42 -14.41 6.26
N ARG A 315 -10.52 -14.74 7.19
CA ARG A 315 -9.33 -15.57 6.94
C ARG A 315 -9.69 -16.87 6.20
N GLU A 316 -10.75 -17.55 6.65
CA GLU A 316 -11.23 -18.79 6.06
C GLU A 316 -11.80 -18.64 4.64
N ASP A 317 -12.49 -17.54 4.35
CA ASP A 317 -13.07 -17.30 3.03
C ASP A 317 -11.99 -16.93 2.02
N VAL A 318 -11.04 -16.07 2.42
CA VAL A 318 -9.88 -15.69 1.60
C VAL A 318 -9.04 -16.94 1.29
N ALA A 319 -8.75 -17.77 2.30
CA ALA A 319 -7.99 -19.00 2.11
C ALA A 319 -8.73 -20.01 1.21
N ALA A 320 -10.05 -20.17 1.40
CA ALA A 320 -10.85 -21.07 0.61
C ALA A 320 -10.91 -20.65 -0.87
N GLU A 321 -11.19 -19.38 -1.15
CA GLU A 321 -11.21 -18.86 -2.51
C GLU A 321 -9.84 -18.97 -3.17
N TYR A 322 -8.77 -18.58 -2.46
CA TYR A 322 -7.41 -18.70 -2.98
C TYR A 322 -7.04 -20.16 -3.32
N ARG A 323 -7.46 -21.12 -2.50
CA ARG A 323 -7.28 -22.56 -2.76
C ARG A 323 -8.07 -23.00 -4.00
N VAL A 324 -9.31 -22.55 -4.17
CA VAL A 324 -10.12 -22.84 -5.36
C VAL A 324 -9.44 -22.34 -6.64
N LEU A 325 -8.84 -21.15 -6.58
CA LEU A 325 -8.21 -20.51 -7.74
C LEU A 325 -6.85 -21.10 -8.12
N THR A 326 -6.07 -21.50 -7.12
CA THR A 326 -4.65 -21.85 -7.33
C THR A 326 -4.31 -23.31 -7.06
N GLY A 327 -5.20 -24.05 -6.40
CA GLY A 327 -4.92 -25.37 -5.85
C GLY A 327 -3.95 -25.37 -4.66
N HIS A 328 -3.45 -24.20 -4.24
CA HIS A 328 -2.52 -24.05 -3.12
C HIS A 328 -3.27 -23.94 -1.79
N ASP A 329 -2.85 -24.73 -0.81
CA ASP A 329 -3.37 -24.66 0.54
C ASP A 329 -2.55 -23.65 1.38
N ALA A 330 -3.10 -22.45 1.59
CA ALA A 330 -2.46 -21.42 2.39
C ALA A 330 -2.41 -21.83 3.87
N ALA A 331 -1.24 -22.28 4.32
CA ALA A 331 -1.01 -22.75 5.68
C ALA A 331 -0.43 -21.64 6.58
N ASN A 332 -0.52 -21.83 7.90
CA ASN A 332 0.09 -20.94 8.90
C ASN A 332 -0.34 -19.46 8.80
N LEU A 333 -1.55 -19.18 8.31
CA LEU A 333 -2.05 -17.81 8.14
C LEU A 333 -2.04 -16.99 9.43
N ASP A 334 -2.08 -17.62 10.60
CA ASP A 334 -2.00 -16.94 11.90
C ASP A 334 -0.63 -16.29 12.10
N PHE A 335 0.45 -17.00 11.72
CA PHE A 335 1.81 -16.46 11.70
C PHE A 335 1.89 -15.28 10.73
N PHE A 336 1.38 -15.46 9.50
CA PHE A 336 1.49 -14.41 8.47
C PHE A 336 0.61 -13.19 8.76
N THR A 337 -0.54 -13.38 9.40
CA THR A 337 -1.42 -12.27 9.84
C THR A 337 -0.80 -11.51 11.01
N LEU A 338 -0.20 -12.21 11.99
CA LEU A 338 0.57 -11.56 13.07
C LEU A 338 1.78 -10.84 12.50
N TYR A 339 2.49 -11.45 11.56
CA TYR A 339 3.63 -10.80 10.91
C TYR A 339 3.21 -9.54 10.15
N ALA A 340 2.07 -9.56 9.45
CA ALA A 340 1.49 -8.36 8.85
C ALA A 340 1.14 -7.30 9.91
N ALA A 341 0.58 -7.70 11.06
CA ALA A 341 0.30 -6.81 12.18
C ALA A 341 1.55 -6.12 12.73
N LEU A 342 2.64 -6.88 12.85
CA LEU A 342 3.93 -6.38 13.29
C LEU A 342 4.57 -5.42 12.27
N ARG A 343 4.54 -5.76 10.98
CA ARG A 343 4.99 -4.86 9.90
C ARG A 343 4.22 -3.55 9.91
N HIS A 344 2.90 -3.62 10.02
CA HIS A 344 2.04 -2.44 10.13
C HIS A 344 2.34 -1.64 11.41
N ALA A 345 2.66 -2.31 12.52
CA ALA A 345 3.07 -1.64 13.76
C ALA A 345 4.36 -0.83 13.59
N ILE A 346 5.38 -1.37 12.88
CA ILE A 346 6.62 -0.63 12.59
C ILE A 346 6.33 0.62 11.73
N ILE A 347 5.45 0.50 10.72
CA ILE A 347 5.03 1.64 9.89
C ILE A 347 4.31 2.70 10.72
N MET A 348 3.33 2.31 11.55
CA MET A 348 2.58 3.26 12.39
C MET A 348 3.47 3.92 13.44
N PHE A 349 4.38 3.16 14.03
CA PHE A 349 5.38 3.68 14.95
C PHE A 349 6.27 4.73 14.27
N ARG A 350 6.67 4.51 13.01
CA ARG A 350 7.41 5.50 12.22
C ARG A 350 6.58 6.75 11.91
N VAL A 351 5.33 6.58 11.48
CA VAL A 351 4.40 7.69 11.19
C VAL A 351 4.24 8.58 12.43
N GLN A 352 4.01 7.97 13.59
CA GLN A 352 3.83 8.71 14.83
C GLN A 352 5.13 9.34 15.33
N SER A 353 6.27 8.64 15.23
CA SER A 353 7.59 9.19 15.56
C SER A 353 7.90 10.44 14.73
N ARG A 354 7.52 10.43 13.44
CA ARG A 354 7.62 11.58 12.55
C ARG A 354 6.71 12.72 13.01
N ALA A 355 5.45 12.45 13.35
CA ALA A 355 4.53 13.47 13.85
C ALA A 355 5.06 14.13 15.14
N VAL A 356 5.67 13.36 16.03
CA VAL A 356 6.35 13.87 17.23
C VAL A 356 7.56 14.74 16.85
N ALA A 357 8.40 14.29 15.93
CA ALA A 357 9.59 15.04 15.49
C ALA A 357 9.25 16.40 14.87
N PHE A 358 8.08 16.52 14.22
CA PHE A 358 7.57 17.78 13.68
C PHE A 358 6.68 18.57 14.64
N ALA A 359 6.62 18.17 15.92
CA ALA A 359 5.76 18.78 16.94
C ALA A 359 4.27 18.82 16.57
N GLN A 360 3.82 17.88 15.73
CA GLN A 360 2.42 17.67 15.35
C GLN A 360 1.69 16.75 16.32
N ALA A 361 2.45 15.97 17.10
CA ALA A 361 1.95 15.15 18.20
C ALA A 361 2.88 15.23 19.42
N GLN A 362 2.35 14.91 20.60
CA GLN A 362 3.15 14.75 21.80
C GLN A 362 3.72 13.33 21.88
N ALA A 363 4.96 13.19 22.32
CA ALA A 363 5.53 11.88 22.62
C ALA A 363 4.78 11.26 23.82
N PRO A 364 4.26 10.03 23.71
CA PRO A 364 3.64 9.35 24.84
C PRO A 364 4.69 8.94 25.89
N GLU A 365 4.25 8.64 27.11
CA GLU A 365 5.13 8.08 28.15
C GLU A 365 5.58 6.66 27.80
N ASP A 366 4.67 5.83 27.28
CA ASP A 366 4.97 4.51 26.75
C ASP A 366 5.10 4.58 25.22
N PRO A 367 6.28 4.30 24.63
CA PRO A 367 6.46 4.30 23.18
C PRO A 367 5.48 3.38 22.43
N ASP A 368 5.02 2.30 23.05
CA ASP A 368 4.08 1.36 22.41
C ASP A 368 2.71 2.00 22.14
N ASP A 369 2.37 3.12 22.81
CA ASP A 369 1.15 3.90 22.52
C ASP A 369 1.20 4.63 21.17
N MET A 370 2.36 4.66 20.52
CA MET A 370 2.48 5.11 19.13
C MET A 370 1.95 4.09 18.11
N ILE A 371 1.62 2.88 18.55
CA ILE A 371 1.05 1.81 17.71
C ILE A 371 -0.47 1.81 17.92
N MET A 372 -1.22 2.32 16.94
CA MET A 372 -2.68 2.43 17.03
C MET A 372 -3.37 1.11 17.40
N HIS A 373 -2.87 -0.02 16.88
CA HIS A 373 -3.38 -1.36 17.13
C HIS A 373 -2.57 -2.16 18.15
N ARG A 374 -1.94 -1.48 19.12
CA ARG A 374 -1.15 -2.09 20.22
C ARG A 374 -1.84 -3.31 20.83
N ALA A 375 -3.09 -3.12 21.30
CA ALA A 375 -3.86 -4.18 21.94
C ALA A 375 -4.10 -5.40 21.03
N THR A 376 -4.26 -5.19 19.72
CA THR A 376 -4.41 -6.27 18.74
C THR A 376 -3.10 -7.08 18.63
N VAL A 377 -1.95 -6.42 18.54
CA VAL A 377 -0.64 -7.11 18.49
C VAL A 377 -0.38 -7.88 19.78
N GLU A 378 -0.64 -7.28 20.95
CA GLU A 378 -0.53 -7.96 22.25
C GLU A 378 -1.39 -9.23 22.31
N GLN A 379 -2.66 -9.14 21.93
CA GLN A 379 -3.58 -10.28 21.92
C GLN A 379 -3.15 -11.37 20.92
N MET A 380 -2.57 -11.00 19.77
CA MET A 380 -2.05 -11.96 18.80
C MET A 380 -0.82 -12.69 19.36
N LEU A 381 0.11 -11.97 20.00
CA LEU A 381 1.30 -12.55 20.63
C LEU A 381 0.94 -13.44 21.84
N ASP A 382 -0.13 -13.11 22.55
CA ASP A 382 -0.66 -13.91 23.67
C ASP A 382 -1.52 -15.11 23.20
N GLY A 383 -1.80 -15.22 21.90
CA GLY A 383 -2.64 -16.27 21.33
C GLY A 383 -4.14 -16.14 21.67
N THR A 384 -4.59 -14.97 22.12
CA THR A 384 -5.98 -14.73 22.57
C THR A 384 -6.85 -14.04 21.51
N TYR A 385 -6.23 -13.46 20.47
CA TYR A 385 -6.93 -12.66 19.46
C TYR A 385 -8.00 -13.47 18.71
N TRP A 386 -7.64 -14.61 18.10
CA TRP A 386 -8.56 -15.38 17.27
C TRP A 386 -9.71 -16.00 18.09
N ASP A 387 -9.45 -16.41 19.33
CA ASP A 387 -10.48 -16.88 20.25
C ASP A 387 -11.47 -15.77 20.66
N ARG A 388 -11.02 -14.51 20.74
CA ARG A 388 -11.90 -13.36 20.94
C ARG A 388 -12.79 -13.16 19.72
N ILE A 389 -12.20 -13.13 18.52
CA ILE A 389 -12.95 -12.92 17.26
C ILE A 389 -13.97 -14.04 17.04
N GLY A 390 -13.59 -15.30 17.26
CA GLY A 390 -14.49 -16.44 17.13
C GLY A 390 -15.70 -16.39 18.09
N ARG A 391 -15.53 -15.79 19.28
CA ARG A 391 -16.64 -15.57 20.23
C ARG A 391 -17.56 -14.41 19.83
N GLN A 392 -17.04 -13.41 19.13
CA GLN A 392 -17.82 -12.26 18.67
C GLN A 392 -18.71 -12.60 17.46
N GLY A 393 -18.31 -13.53 16.60
CA GLY A 393 -19.10 -13.99 15.45
C GLY A 393 -20.25 -14.98 15.76
N VAL A 394 -20.46 -15.33 17.03
CA VAL A 394 -21.52 -16.25 17.49
C VAL A 394 -22.64 -15.51 18.25
N ALA A 395 -22.50 -14.19 18.44
CA ALA A 395 -23.42 -13.36 19.21
C ALA A 395 -24.53 -12.72 18.37
#